data_AF-A0A066WQH1-F1
#
_entry.id   AF-A0A066WQH1-F1
#
_cell.length_a   1.000
_cell.length_b   1.000
_cell.length_c   1.000
_cell.angle_alpha   90.00
_cell.angle_beta   90.00
_cell.angle_gamma   90.00
#
_symmetry.space_group_name_H-M   'P 1'
#
loop_
_entity.id
_entity.type
_entity.pdbx_description
1 polymer ?
#
loop_
_entity_poly.entity_id
_entity_poly.type
_entity_poly.pdbx_seq_one_letter_code
_entity_poly.pdbx_strand_id
1 'polypeptide(L)'
;MGTWHWQESIGGITGKEIITPQSTGVDKKLVFGANKKVTVFTNDTETGQYEYTIELGNSIFDNKQHYLLTFNEMSYVIQYIDNKNLTIRDNFTDGYVLTYTK
;
A
#
# COMPACT_ATOMS: atom_id res chain seq x y z
N MET A 1 -10.66 -6.46 5.63
CA MET A 1 -10.63 -5.66 6.88
C MET A 1 -9.52 -6.14 7.78
N GLY A 2 -8.95 -5.23 8.56
CA GLY A 2 -7.85 -5.52 9.48
C GLY A 2 -6.79 -4.42 9.48
N THR A 3 -5.86 -4.56 10.43
CA THR A 3 -4.67 -3.73 10.56
C THR A 3 -3.54 -4.38 9.77
N TRP A 4 -2.83 -3.59 8.97
CA TRP A 4 -1.70 -4.03 8.16
C TRP A 4 -0.50 -3.18 8.52
N HIS A 5 0.52 -3.82 9.07
CA HIS A 5 1.78 -3.23 9.51
C HIS A 5 2.78 -3.26 8.36
N TRP A 6 3.24 -2.09 7.95
CA TRP A 6 4.23 -1.94 6.89
C TRP A 6 5.56 -2.58 7.31
N GLN A 7 6.10 -3.44 6.45
CA GLN A 7 7.36 -4.14 6.69
C GLN A 7 8.50 -3.52 5.87
N GLU A 8 8.24 -3.23 4.61
CA GLU A 8 9.23 -2.65 3.71
C GLU A 8 8.59 -2.02 2.48
N SER A 9 9.35 -1.12 1.85
CA SER A 9 9.12 -0.61 0.51
C SER A 9 10.36 -0.83 -0.34
N ILE A 10 10.20 -1.44 -1.51
CA ILE A 10 11.29 -1.67 -2.48
C ILE A 10 10.97 -0.97 -3.79
N GLY A 11 11.87 -0.12 -4.30
CA GLY A 11 11.66 0.58 -5.57
C GLY A 11 12.36 1.93 -5.66
N GLY A 12 11.57 2.97 -5.95
CA GLY A 12 12.05 4.33 -6.17
C GLY A 12 12.70 4.52 -7.54
N ILE A 13 13.30 5.70 -7.75
CA ILE A 13 13.93 6.11 -9.03
C ILE A 13 15.01 5.12 -9.48
N THR A 14 15.74 4.53 -8.53
CA THR A 14 16.79 3.54 -8.85
C THR A 14 16.26 2.12 -9.05
N GLY A 15 15.00 1.87 -8.64
CA GLY A 15 14.40 0.53 -8.55
C GLY A 15 15.04 -0.38 -7.51
N LYS A 16 15.99 0.12 -6.71
CA LYS A 16 16.82 -0.65 -5.77
C LYS A 16 16.80 -0.09 -4.36
N GLU A 17 16.05 0.98 -4.12
CA GLU A 17 15.91 1.55 -2.78
C GLU A 17 15.09 0.58 -1.93
N ILE A 18 15.59 0.30 -0.72
CA ILE A 18 14.92 -0.54 0.28
C ILE A 18 14.72 0.32 1.53
N ILE A 19 13.46 0.57 1.87
CA ILE A 19 13.06 1.37 3.02
C ILE A 19 12.33 0.45 3.99
N THR A 20 12.73 0.45 5.26
CA THR A 20 12.12 -0.37 6.31
C THR A 20 11.85 0.48 7.55
N PRO A 21 11.02 0.02 8.50
CA PRO A 21 10.87 0.67 9.79
C PRO A 21 12.21 0.88 10.50
N GLN A 22 13.12 -0.09 10.40
CA GLN A 22 14.44 -0.04 11.02
C GLN A 22 15.36 1.00 10.36
N SER A 23 15.32 1.15 9.04
CA SER A 23 16.18 2.12 8.34
C SER A 23 15.71 3.56 8.50
N THR A 24 14.42 3.77 8.79
CA THR A 24 13.80 5.10 8.89
C THR A 24 13.46 5.54 10.30
N GLY A 25 13.34 4.59 11.24
CA GLY A 25 12.73 4.84 12.56
C GLY A 25 11.24 5.15 12.49
N VAL A 26 10.56 4.82 11.38
CA VAL A 26 9.14 5.11 11.15
C VAL A 26 8.33 3.82 11.13
N ASP A 27 7.32 3.72 11.99
CA ASP A 27 6.29 2.69 11.91
C ASP A 27 5.10 3.22 11.10
N LYS A 28 4.60 2.43 10.15
CA LYS A 28 3.39 2.75 9.37
C LYS A 28 2.41 1.59 9.46
N LYS A 29 1.12 1.90 9.63
CA LYS A 29 0.05 0.90 9.51
C LYS A 29 -1.19 1.43 8.80
N LEU A 30 -1.88 0.54 8.12
CA LEU A 30 -3.17 0.78 7.46
C LEU A 30 -4.26 -0.01 8.17
N VAL A 31 -5.36 0.66 8.55
CA VAL A 31 -6.51 0.01 9.18
C VAL A 31 -7.72 0.09 8.24
N PHE A 32 -8.07 -1.04 7.61
CA PHE A 32 -9.24 -1.12 6.73
C PHE A 32 -10.49 -1.53 7.52
N GLY A 33 -11.45 -0.61 7.60
CA GLY A 33 -12.74 -0.79 8.28
C GLY A 33 -13.85 -1.32 7.37
N ALA A 34 -14.96 -1.76 7.98
CA ALA A 34 -16.14 -2.26 7.25
C ALA A 34 -16.90 -1.20 6.45
N ASN A 35 -16.69 0.07 6.81
CA ASN A 35 -17.31 1.25 6.22
C ASN A 35 -16.64 1.72 4.92
N LYS A 36 -15.82 0.88 4.27
CA LYS A 36 -14.99 1.25 3.12
C LYS A 36 -14.04 2.42 3.40
N LYS A 37 -13.64 2.60 4.66
CA LYS A 37 -12.59 3.56 5.02
C LYS A 37 -11.28 2.86 5.37
N VAL A 38 -10.18 3.50 5.01
CA VAL A 38 -8.83 3.16 5.45
C VAL A 38 -8.31 4.30 6.31
N THR A 39 -7.79 3.96 7.49
CA THR A 39 -7.10 4.91 8.37
C THR A 39 -5.61 4.65 8.30
N VAL A 40 -4.82 5.69 8.07
CA VAL A 40 -3.37 5.65 7.94
C VAL A 40 -2.77 6.15 9.24
N PHE A 41 -1.80 5.40 9.75
CA PHE A 41 -1.03 5.80 10.93
C PHE A 41 0.45 5.86 10.60
N THR A 42 1.12 6.85 11.21
CA THR A 42 2.57 6.98 11.23
C THR A 42 3.00 7.17 12.68
N ASN A 43 3.87 6.30 13.20
CA ASN A 43 4.33 6.31 14.60
C ASN A 43 3.15 6.41 15.58
N ASP A 44 2.16 5.52 15.41
CA ASP A 44 0.90 5.45 16.17
C ASP A 44 0.00 6.70 16.13
N THR A 45 0.36 7.73 15.37
CA THR A 45 -0.47 8.91 15.15
C THR A 45 -1.29 8.71 13.89
N GLU A 46 -2.60 8.93 13.97
CA GLU A 46 -3.48 8.98 12.79
C GLU A 46 -3.06 10.15 11.90
N THR A 47 -2.67 9.87 10.66
CA THR A 47 -2.23 10.86 9.68
C THR A 47 -3.22 11.06 8.54
N GLY A 48 -4.24 10.19 8.44
CA GLY A 48 -5.33 10.38 7.50
C GLY A 48 -6.39 9.30 7.59
N GLN A 49 -7.59 9.64 7.12
CA GLN A 49 -8.70 8.71 6.96
C GLN A 49 -9.38 8.98 5.61
N TYR A 50 -9.48 7.93 4.79
CA TYR A 50 -9.92 8.03 3.41
C TYR A 50 -10.96 6.97 3.11
N GLU A 51 -11.87 7.28 2.18
CA GLU A 51 -12.60 6.21 1.49
C GLU A 51 -11.62 5.45 0.60
N TYR A 52 -11.79 4.13 0.52
CA TYR A 52 -11.04 3.29 -0.41
C TYR A 52 -11.98 2.55 -1.36
N THR A 53 -11.51 2.34 -2.59
CA THR A 53 -12.14 1.48 -3.58
C THR A 53 -11.22 0.33 -3.96
N ILE A 54 -11.81 -0.80 -4.34
CA ILE A 54 -11.10 -1.90 -5.00
C ILE A 54 -11.88 -2.23 -6.26
N GLU A 55 -11.25 -2.06 -7.42
CA GLU A 55 -11.87 -2.26 -8.73
C GLU A 55 -10.89 -2.84 -9.74
N LEU A 56 -11.41 -3.43 -10.83
CA LEU A 56 -10.57 -3.86 -11.94
C LEU A 56 -10.20 -2.65 -12.80
N GLY A 57 -8.90 -2.47 -13.05
CA GLY A 57 -8.38 -1.40 -13.91
C GLY A 57 -7.05 -1.78 -14.55
N ASN A 58 -6.65 -1.03 -15.57
CA ASN A 58 -5.40 -1.29 -16.26
C ASN A 58 -4.21 -0.78 -15.43
N SER A 59 -3.21 -1.64 -15.24
CA SER A 59 -1.92 -1.25 -14.67
C SER A 59 -1.09 -0.49 -15.71
N ILE A 60 -0.36 0.54 -15.27
CA ILE A 60 0.54 1.28 -16.15
C ILE A 60 1.75 0.43 -16.60
N PHE A 61 2.03 -0.69 -15.92
CA PHE A 61 3.24 -1.48 -16.12
C PHE A 61 3.12 -2.49 -17.26
N ASP A 62 1.93 -3.02 -17.50
CA ASP A 62 1.68 -4.04 -18.52
C ASP A 62 0.42 -3.80 -19.36
N ASN A 63 -0.33 -2.73 -19.06
CA ASN A 63 -1.60 -2.39 -19.69
C ASN A 63 -2.64 -3.52 -19.62
N LYS A 64 -2.57 -4.37 -18.58
CA LYS A 64 -3.54 -5.44 -18.32
C LYS A 64 -4.41 -5.10 -17.12
N GLN A 65 -5.55 -5.78 -17.00
CA GLN A 65 -6.43 -5.64 -15.84
C GLN A 65 -5.82 -6.27 -14.59
N HIS A 66 -5.77 -5.49 -13.53
CA HIS A 66 -5.44 -5.93 -12.17
C HIS A 66 -6.48 -5.34 -11.20
N TYR A 67 -6.55 -5.89 -9.99
CA TYR A 67 -7.26 -5.21 -8.91
C TYR A 67 -6.46 -4.00 -8.45
N LEU A 68 -7.08 -2.83 -8.53
CA LEU A 68 -6.53 -1.57 -8.08
C LEU A 68 -7.17 -1.18 -6.76
N LEU A 69 -6.35 -0.96 -5.74
CA LEU A 69 -6.73 -0.30 -4.50
C LEU A 69 -6.49 1.19 -4.66
N THR A 70 -7.51 2.02 -4.43
CA THR A 70 -7.39 3.47 -4.53
C THR A 70 -7.84 4.13 -3.24
N PHE A 71 -7.02 5.01 -2.69
CA PHE A 71 -7.35 5.88 -1.55
C PHE A 71 -6.38 7.06 -1.51
N ASN A 72 -6.78 8.19 -0.91
CA ASN A 72 -5.95 9.41 -0.83
C ASN A 72 -5.37 9.84 -2.19
N GLU A 73 -6.17 9.78 -3.26
CA GLU A 73 -5.77 10.11 -4.64
C GLU A 73 -4.65 9.21 -5.22
N MET A 74 -4.20 8.20 -4.47
CA MET A 74 -3.20 7.23 -4.88
C MET A 74 -3.87 5.96 -5.37
N SER A 75 -3.31 5.35 -6.42
CA SER A 75 -3.74 4.05 -6.94
C SER A 75 -2.62 3.03 -6.82
N TYR A 76 -2.97 1.83 -6.36
CA TYR A 76 -2.04 0.74 -6.13
C TYR A 76 -2.53 -0.53 -6.81
N VAL A 77 -1.65 -1.24 -7.50
CA VAL A 77 -1.90 -2.61 -7.98
C VAL A 77 -1.79 -3.56 -6.79
N ILE A 78 -2.84 -4.34 -6.50
CA ILE A 78 -2.76 -5.44 -5.52
C ILE A 78 -2.03 -6.61 -6.18
N GLN A 79 -0.78 -6.84 -5.78
CA GLN A 79 0.04 -7.92 -6.35
C GLN A 79 -0.19 -9.26 -5.64
N TYR A 80 -0.38 -9.20 -4.32
CA TYR A 80 -0.63 -10.38 -3.51
C TYR A 80 -1.44 -10.02 -2.26
N ILE A 81 -2.38 -10.87 -1.88
CA ILE A 81 -3.11 -10.76 -0.62
C ILE A 81 -3.53 -12.14 -0.12
N ASP A 82 -3.24 -12.41 1.14
CA ASP A 82 -3.79 -13.56 1.88
C ASP A 82 -4.28 -13.11 3.28
N ASN A 83 -4.41 -14.04 4.22
CA ASN A 83 -4.87 -13.72 5.58
C ASN A 83 -3.81 -13.04 6.48
N LYS A 84 -2.55 -13.01 6.07
CA LYS A 84 -1.39 -12.51 6.83
C LYS A 84 -0.54 -11.49 6.09
N ASN A 85 -0.51 -11.52 4.76
CA ASN A 85 0.39 -10.74 3.93
C ASN A 85 -0.38 -9.95 2.89
N LEU A 86 0.08 -8.73 2.64
CA LEU A 86 -0.43 -7.85 1.58
C LEU A 86 0.77 -7.21 0.88
N THR A 87 0.82 -7.36 -0.44
CA THR A 87 1.79 -6.67 -1.30
C THR A 87 1.03 -5.83 -2.29
N ILE A 88 1.25 -4.51 -2.22
CA ILE A 88 0.69 -3.55 -3.16
C ILE A 88 1.82 -2.81 -3.85
N ARG A 89 1.61 -2.40 -5.10
CA ARG A 89 2.58 -1.62 -5.87
C ARG A 89 1.96 -0.32 -6.29
N ASP A 90 2.63 0.78 -6.04
CA ASP A 90 2.30 2.09 -6.62
C ASP A 90 2.00 1.97 -8.12
N ASN A 91 0.84 2.44 -8.60
CA ASN A 91 0.47 2.36 -10.01
C ASN A 91 0.91 3.63 -10.78
N PHE A 92 2.17 4.02 -10.60
CA PHE A 92 2.83 5.11 -11.32
C PHE A 92 4.33 4.84 -11.49
N THR A 93 4.99 5.58 -12.37
CA THR A 93 6.42 5.40 -12.69
C THR A 93 7.29 5.68 -11.48
N ASP A 94 8.37 4.91 -11.29
CA ASP A 94 9.33 5.05 -10.17
C ASP A 94 8.71 4.86 -8.77
N GLY A 95 7.53 4.25 -8.69
CA GLY A 95 6.88 3.90 -7.43
C GLY A 95 7.54 2.73 -6.70
N TYR A 96 6.97 2.40 -5.54
CA TYR A 96 7.42 1.31 -4.67
C TYR A 96 6.49 0.11 -4.73
N VAL A 97 7.06 -1.07 -4.48
CA VAL A 97 6.33 -2.22 -3.96
C VAL A 97 6.35 -2.13 -2.45
N LEU A 98 5.18 -2.10 -1.82
CA LEU A 98 4.99 -2.02 -0.38
C LEU A 98 4.48 -3.35 0.14
N THR A 99 5.18 -3.90 1.14
CA THR A 99 4.81 -5.15 1.81
C THR A 99 4.29 -4.87 3.21
N TYR A 100 3.18 -5.50 3.56
CA TYR A 100 2.54 -5.40 4.87
C TYR A 100 2.22 -6.78 5.43
N THR A 101 2.18 -6.88 6.75
CA THR A 101 1.70 -8.05 7.49
C THR A 101 0.57 -7.69 8.43
N LYS A 102 -0.27 -8.66 8.75
CA LYS A 102 -1.45 -8.49 9.62
C LYS A 102 -1.14 -8.74 11.09
#